data_AF-A0A1H3D0J4-F1
#
_entry.id   AF-A0A1H3D0J4-F1
#
_cell.length_a   1.000
_cell.length_b   1.000
_cell.length_c   1.000
_cell.angle_alpha   90.00
_cell.angle_beta   90.00
_cell.angle_gamma   90.00
#
_symmetry.space_group_name_H-M   'P 1'
#
loop_
_entity.id
_entity.type
_entity.pdbx_description
1 polymer ?
#
loop_
_entity_poly.entity_id
_entity_poly.type
_entity_poly.pdbx_seq_one_letter_code
_entity_poly.pdbx_strand_id
1 'polypeptide(L)'
;MSLGDERELVPLGAGFDLAKRGYHRAQVDEHLERLDADLKMLAADRDAAISQSGDLARQLEVARGEIRDLRGQVERLAQPPTSIEGLSERLQRMLRLAQDEAADTKARAEAEAGHIRAKAETDASAMRARYEQLLNELDARRKEMEAEHRGVLEKARAEVERLDAEAEARRNQIEEDFEIAMASRRTEAMRVLAEQEAASKAEAARRVREATDDAARIRAEVLEEETKAKAEIEKRRRESVEDANKRKQDSITEANARLAEAADESHRRVREATEESNRRINQAAERVEVLRKVRASLAEQVRAARVSLSEASTVLGEAGPISEKAAEIMSPDSQATVRISKASVPAAKPAPKPAGAAKPTGE
;
A
#
# COMPACT_ATOMS: atom_id res chain seq x y z
N MET A 1 35.65 -41.38 -135.72
CA MET A 1 35.49 -42.63 -134.93
C MET A 1 34.28 -43.36 -135.49
N SER A 2 34.46 -44.65 -135.79
CA SER A 2 33.47 -45.67 -136.16
C SER A 2 31.97 -45.31 -136.12
N LEU A 3 31.39 -45.13 -137.31
CA LEU A 3 30.15 -45.79 -137.74
C LEU A 3 30.55 -46.42 -139.09
N GLY A 4 30.90 -47.71 -139.18
CA GLY A 4 30.06 -48.82 -138.72
C GLY A 4 28.95 -48.93 -139.77
N ASP A 5 29.25 -49.33 -141.00
CA ASP A 5 29.50 -50.73 -141.39
C ASP A 5 28.35 -51.69 -141.05
N GLU A 6 27.17 -51.11 -140.78
CA GLU A 6 25.87 -51.75 -141.01
C GLU A 6 25.45 -51.40 -142.44
N ARG A 7 26.09 -52.07 -143.41
CA ARG A 7 25.37 -52.39 -144.64
C ARG A 7 24.27 -53.34 -144.24
N GLU A 8 23.13 -52.79 -143.85
CA GLU A 8 21.89 -53.51 -143.67
C GLU A 8 21.60 -54.21 -144.99
N LEU A 9 22.04 -55.47 -145.07
CA LEU A 9 21.77 -56.36 -146.17
C LEU A 9 20.26 -56.53 -146.15
N VAL A 10 19.56 -55.73 -146.97
CA VAL A 10 18.15 -55.90 -147.28
C VAL A 10 17.94 -57.39 -147.42
N PRO A 11 17.18 -58.04 -146.53
CA PRO A 11 17.08 -59.48 -146.52
C PRO A 11 16.40 -59.85 -147.84
N LEU A 12 17.20 -60.30 -148.80
CA LEU A 12 16.73 -60.89 -150.04
C LEU A 12 15.98 -62.14 -149.61
N GLY A 13 14.67 -61.97 -149.40
CA GLY A 13 13.78 -62.99 -148.88
C GLY A 13 13.96 -64.25 -149.70
N ALA A 14 13.90 -65.40 -149.01
CA ALA A 14 14.08 -66.71 -149.65
C ALA A 14 13.32 -66.76 -150.98
N GLY A 15 14.05 -67.04 -152.06
CA GLY A 15 13.56 -66.85 -153.42
C GLY A 15 12.24 -67.57 -153.69
N PHE A 16 11.43 -67.00 -154.58
CA PHE A 16 10.06 -67.46 -154.84
C PHE A 16 9.94 -68.97 -155.07
N ASP A 17 8.90 -69.57 -154.48
CA ASP A 17 8.61 -70.99 -154.65
C ASP A 17 8.28 -71.33 -156.11
N LEU A 18 8.66 -72.53 -156.55
CA LEU A 18 8.48 -72.99 -157.93
C LEU A 18 7.17 -73.79 -158.09
N ALA A 19 6.34 -73.36 -159.04
CA ALA A 19 5.16 -74.07 -159.52
C ALA A 19 5.48 -74.87 -160.81
N LYS A 20 4.53 -75.72 -161.25
CA LYS A 20 4.67 -76.60 -162.44
C LYS A 20 5.16 -75.90 -163.73
N ARG A 21 5.02 -74.58 -163.85
CA ARG A 21 5.68 -73.70 -164.85
C ARG A 21 6.02 -72.34 -164.21
N GLY A 22 7.22 -72.20 -163.64
CA GLY A 22 7.76 -70.91 -163.17
C GLY A 22 7.50 -70.59 -161.70
N TYR A 23 7.82 -69.36 -161.28
CA TYR A 23 7.67 -68.89 -159.89
C TYR A 23 6.21 -68.72 -159.47
N HIS A 24 5.93 -68.82 -158.17
CA HIS A 24 4.61 -68.62 -157.60
C HIS A 24 4.17 -67.16 -157.71
N ARG A 25 3.30 -66.89 -158.69
CA ARG A 25 2.87 -65.53 -159.06
C ARG A 25 2.47 -64.66 -157.86
N ALA A 26 1.68 -65.16 -156.92
CA ALA A 26 1.24 -64.33 -155.79
C ALA A 26 2.38 -63.92 -154.84
N GLN A 27 3.48 -64.69 -154.76
CA GLN A 27 4.66 -64.29 -153.97
C GLN A 27 5.49 -63.22 -154.72
N VAL A 28 5.53 -63.29 -156.06
CA VAL A 28 6.18 -62.28 -156.90
C VAL A 28 5.40 -60.97 -156.84
N ASP A 29 4.08 -61.02 -157.01
CA ASP A 29 3.19 -59.86 -156.94
C ASP A 29 3.31 -59.19 -155.54
N GLU A 30 3.27 -59.96 -154.44
CA GLU A 30 3.47 -59.43 -153.07
C GLU A 30 4.87 -58.82 -152.84
N HIS A 31 5.94 -59.41 -153.40
CA HIS A 31 7.29 -58.84 -153.27
C HIS A 31 7.46 -57.56 -154.09
N LEU A 32 6.86 -57.48 -155.28
CA LEU A 32 6.84 -56.25 -156.07
C LEU A 32 6.04 -55.15 -155.36
N GLU A 33 4.91 -55.46 -154.74
CA GLU A 33 4.16 -54.50 -153.91
C GLU A 33 4.98 -53.98 -152.72
N ARG A 34 5.78 -54.84 -152.06
CA ARG A 34 6.72 -54.42 -151.01
C ARG A 34 7.83 -53.52 -151.57
N LEU A 35 8.50 -53.92 -152.66
CA LEU A 35 9.54 -53.09 -153.29
C LEU A 35 9.01 -51.73 -153.77
N ASP A 36 7.79 -51.68 -154.30
CA ASP A 36 7.12 -50.42 -154.67
C ASP A 36 6.77 -49.56 -153.45
N ALA A 37 6.51 -50.15 -152.29
CA ALA A 37 6.33 -49.43 -151.03
C ALA A 37 7.67 -48.90 -150.49
N ASP A 38 8.72 -49.73 -150.51
CA ASP A 38 10.07 -49.36 -150.07
C ASP A 38 10.65 -48.24 -150.95
N LEU A 39 10.47 -48.30 -152.28
CA LEU A 39 10.87 -47.24 -153.20
C LEU A 39 10.09 -45.93 -152.98
N LYS A 40 8.81 -46.01 -152.60
CA LYS A 40 8.02 -44.81 -152.23
C LYS A 40 8.50 -44.22 -150.90
N MET A 41 8.86 -45.06 -149.93
CA MET A 41 9.44 -44.62 -148.65
C MET A 41 10.79 -43.95 -148.88
N LEU A 42 11.72 -44.59 -149.59
CA LEU A 42 13.03 -44.03 -149.93
C LEU A 42 12.94 -42.74 -150.77
N ALA A 43 11.94 -42.62 -151.66
CA ALA A 43 11.69 -41.38 -152.39
C ALA A 43 11.20 -40.27 -151.45
N ALA A 44 10.29 -40.56 -150.52
CA ALA A 44 9.81 -39.62 -149.52
C ALA A 44 10.94 -39.18 -148.56
N ASP A 45 11.79 -40.11 -148.10
CA ASP A 45 12.93 -39.82 -147.23
C ASP A 45 13.98 -38.98 -147.95
N ARG A 46 14.27 -39.28 -149.23
CA ARG A 46 15.14 -38.46 -150.09
C ARG A 46 14.57 -37.04 -150.22
N ASP A 47 13.29 -36.90 -150.52
CA ASP A 47 12.67 -35.59 -150.76
C ASP A 47 12.55 -34.76 -149.46
N ALA A 48 12.35 -35.43 -148.32
CA ALA A 48 12.46 -34.84 -146.99
C ALA A 48 13.90 -34.39 -146.69
N ALA A 49 14.92 -35.22 -146.96
CA ALA A 49 16.32 -34.87 -146.78
C ALA A 49 16.78 -33.70 -147.69
N ILE A 50 16.30 -33.67 -148.93
CA ILE A 50 16.53 -32.54 -149.85
C ILE A 50 15.90 -31.26 -149.29
N SER A 51 14.68 -31.34 -148.76
CA SER A 51 13.98 -30.19 -148.15
C SER A 51 14.72 -29.68 -146.91
N GLN A 52 15.10 -30.57 -145.99
CA GLN A 52 15.90 -30.24 -144.80
C GLN A 52 17.27 -29.65 -145.16
N SER A 53 17.93 -30.18 -146.19
CA SER A 53 19.20 -29.64 -146.70
C SER A 53 19.00 -28.22 -147.25
N GLY A 54 17.91 -27.96 -147.98
CA GLY A 54 17.53 -26.63 -148.45
C GLY A 54 17.22 -25.65 -147.32
N ASP A 55 16.54 -26.10 -146.26
CA ASP A 55 16.26 -25.28 -145.07
C ASP A 55 17.53 -24.92 -144.30
N LEU A 56 18.40 -25.89 -144.04
CA LEU A 56 19.68 -25.65 -143.39
C LEU A 56 20.57 -24.73 -144.24
N ALA A 57 20.60 -24.89 -145.57
CA ALA A 57 21.31 -23.97 -146.45
C ALA A 57 20.78 -22.53 -146.35
N ARG A 58 19.45 -22.34 -146.29
CA ARG A 58 18.82 -21.03 -146.08
C ARG A 58 19.20 -20.42 -144.73
N GLN A 59 19.12 -21.18 -143.63
CA GLN A 59 19.50 -20.70 -142.29
C GLN A 59 20.99 -20.31 -142.22
N LEU A 60 21.85 -21.10 -142.88
CA LEU A 60 23.29 -20.86 -142.92
C LEU A 60 23.61 -19.58 -143.70
N GLU A 61 22.92 -19.29 -144.81
CA GLU A 61 23.07 -18.03 -145.53
C GLU A 61 22.52 -16.82 -144.76
N VAL A 62 21.42 -16.96 -144.01
CA VAL A 62 20.92 -15.91 -143.09
C VAL A 62 21.97 -15.60 -142.02
N ALA A 63 22.47 -16.60 -141.30
CA ALA A 63 23.50 -16.42 -140.29
C ALA A 63 24.82 -15.88 -140.87
N ARG A 64 25.19 -16.27 -142.11
CA ARG A 64 26.31 -15.66 -142.85
C ARG A 64 26.07 -14.19 -143.23
N GLY A 65 24.82 -13.80 -143.47
CA GLY A 65 24.40 -12.41 -143.62
C GLY A 65 24.62 -11.63 -142.33
N GLU A 66 23.97 -12.07 -141.25
CA GLU A 66 24.05 -11.45 -139.92
C GLU A 66 25.50 -11.32 -139.42
N ILE A 67 26.33 -12.36 -139.60
CA ILE A 67 27.76 -12.31 -139.24
C ILE A 67 28.53 -11.29 -140.08
N ARG A 68 28.21 -11.13 -141.37
CA ARG A 68 28.83 -10.08 -142.21
C ARG A 68 28.38 -8.68 -141.76
N ASP A 69 27.10 -8.50 -141.46
CA ASP A 69 26.56 -7.22 -141.02
C ASP A 69 27.10 -6.81 -139.65
N LEU A 70 27.16 -7.74 -138.69
CA LEU A 70 27.78 -7.52 -137.38
C LEU A 70 29.28 -7.25 -137.49
N ARG A 71 30.02 -7.98 -138.34
CA ARG A 71 31.44 -7.68 -138.59
C ARG A 71 31.62 -6.30 -139.20
N GLY A 72 30.80 -5.91 -140.17
CA GLY A 72 30.84 -4.58 -140.77
C GLY A 72 30.48 -3.47 -139.77
N GLN A 73 29.56 -3.71 -138.83
CA GLN A 73 29.29 -2.81 -137.71
C GLN A 73 30.49 -2.68 -136.77
N VAL A 74 31.10 -3.80 -136.37
CA VAL A 74 32.30 -3.80 -135.51
C VAL A 74 33.47 -3.08 -136.18
N GLU A 75 33.70 -3.29 -137.47
CA GLU A 75 34.76 -2.63 -138.23
C GLU A 75 34.53 -1.11 -138.33
N ARG A 76 33.29 -0.67 -138.62
CA ARG A 76 32.92 0.75 -138.57
C ARG A 76 33.09 1.38 -137.18
N LEU A 77 32.82 0.63 -136.12
CA LEU A 77 32.96 1.09 -134.74
C LEU A 77 34.42 1.05 -134.25
N ALA A 78 35.27 0.17 -134.79
CA ALA A 78 36.67 0.03 -134.43
C ALA A 78 37.56 1.09 -135.11
N GLN A 79 37.24 1.47 -136.35
CA GLN A 79 37.95 2.51 -137.08
C GLN A 79 37.78 3.89 -136.42
N PRO A 80 38.77 4.80 -136.47
CA PRO A 80 38.60 6.18 -136.03
C PRO A 80 37.42 6.85 -136.76
N PRO A 81 36.54 7.59 -136.07
CA PRO A 81 35.32 8.14 -136.67
C PRO A 81 35.65 9.28 -137.65
N THR A 82 35.79 8.94 -138.92
CA THR A 82 35.97 9.88 -140.04
C THR A 82 34.66 10.39 -140.63
N SER A 83 33.51 9.86 -140.17
CA SER A 83 32.17 10.30 -140.57
C SER A 83 31.32 10.70 -139.35
N ILE A 84 30.39 11.64 -139.57
CA ILE A 84 29.48 12.16 -138.53
C ILE A 84 28.53 11.07 -138.01
N GLU A 85 28.11 10.16 -138.88
CA GLU A 85 27.22 9.04 -138.56
C GLU A 85 27.89 8.05 -137.59
N GLY A 86 29.15 7.66 -137.85
CA GLY A 86 29.91 6.78 -136.95
C GLY A 86 30.20 7.40 -135.58
N LEU A 87 30.37 8.73 -135.53
CA LEU A 87 30.45 9.48 -134.27
C LEU A 87 29.13 9.44 -133.51
N SER A 88 27.99 9.62 -134.20
CA SER A 88 26.66 9.60 -133.56
C SER A 88 26.26 8.22 -133.04
N GLU A 89 26.55 7.13 -133.78
CA GLU A 89 26.26 5.76 -133.31
C GLU A 89 27.12 5.41 -132.08
N ARG A 90 28.41 5.77 -132.09
CA ARG A 90 29.29 5.58 -130.92
C ARG A 90 28.80 6.40 -129.72
N LEU A 91 28.40 7.66 -129.91
CA LEU A 91 27.85 8.50 -128.84
C LEU A 91 26.56 7.90 -128.26
N GLN A 92 25.65 7.39 -129.08
CA GLN A 92 24.43 6.71 -128.61
C GLN A 92 24.75 5.45 -127.81
N ARG A 93 25.71 4.63 -128.24
CA ARG A 93 26.14 3.44 -127.50
C ARG A 93 26.85 3.81 -126.18
N MET A 94 27.68 4.85 -126.16
CA MET A 94 28.31 5.34 -124.91
C MET A 94 27.29 5.95 -123.94
N LEU A 95 26.30 6.69 -124.44
CA LEU A 95 25.20 7.22 -123.62
C LEU A 95 24.35 6.10 -123.02
N ARG A 96 24.03 5.06 -123.79
CA ARG A 96 23.32 3.88 -123.29
C ARG A 96 24.14 3.15 -122.21
N LEU A 97 25.42 2.88 -122.46
CA LEU A 97 26.30 2.25 -121.46
C LEU A 97 26.45 3.10 -120.19
N ALA A 98 26.49 4.43 -120.32
CA ALA A 98 26.51 5.34 -119.16
C ALA A 98 25.16 5.37 -118.41
N GLN A 99 24.03 5.20 -119.10
CA GLN A 99 22.72 5.04 -118.48
C GLN A 99 22.60 3.70 -117.75
N ASP A 100 23.09 2.61 -118.36
CA ASP A 100 23.13 1.28 -117.76
C ASP A 100 24.03 1.28 -116.50
N GLU A 101 25.24 1.86 -116.56
CA GLU A 101 26.14 2.02 -115.40
C GLU A 101 25.55 2.95 -114.32
N ALA A 102 24.81 4.00 -114.71
CA ALA A 102 24.10 4.87 -113.76
C ALA A 102 22.93 4.15 -113.06
N ALA A 103 22.25 3.24 -113.76
CA ALA A 103 21.22 2.38 -113.17
C ALA A 103 21.84 1.35 -112.20
N ASP A 104 22.95 0.73 -112.59
CA ASP A 104 23.69 -0.25 -111.77
C ASP A 104 24.26 0.38 -110.50
N THR A 105 24.92 1.53 -110.60
CA THR A 105 25.45 2.27 -109.44
C THR A 105 24.34 2.73 -108.50
N LYS A 106 23.20 3.18 -109.04
CA LYS A 106 22.01 3.50 -108.24
C LYS A 106 21.44 2.26 -107.54
N ALA A 107 21.30 1.13 -108.24
CA ALA A 107 20.78 -0.10 -107.67
C ALA A 107 21.68 -0.64 -106.54
N ARG A 108 23.00 -0.57 -106.70
CA ARG A 108 23.97 -0.91 -105.64
C ARG A 108 23.83 0.03 -104.43
N ALA A 109 23.76 1.34 -104.66
CA ALA A 109 23.59 2.33 -103.59
C ALA A 109 22.24 2.16 -102.83
N GLU A 110 21.15 1.83 -103.54
CA GLU A 110 19.85 1.54 -102.93
C GLU A 110 19.87 0.24 -102.12
N ALA A 111 20.56 -0.81 -102.60
CA ALA A 111 20.75 -2.06 -101.86
C ALA A 111 21.61 -1.85 -100.59
N GLU A 112 22.74 -1.13 -100.70
CA GLU A 112 23.60 -0.77 -99.56
C GLU A 112 22.85 0.08 -98.52
N ALA A 113 22.09 1.09 -98.97
CA ALA A 113 21.24 1.89 -98.08
C ALA A 113 20.15 1.04 -97.40
N GLY A 114 19.57 0.07 -98.12
CA GLY A 114 18.64 -0.92 -97.58
C GLY A 114 19.28 -1.78 -96.49
N HIS A 115 20.48 -2.32 -96.73
CA HIS A 115 21.23 -3.10 -95.74
C HIS A 115 21.60 -2.27 -94.49
N ILE A 116 22.03 -1.02 -94.66
CA ILE A 116 22.35 -0.12 -93.54
C ILE A 116 21.09 0.17 -92.71
N ARG A 117 19.95 0.46 -93.34
CA ARG A 117 18.66 0.67 -92.64
C ARG A 117 18.21 -0.58 -91.89
N ALA A 118 18.16 -1.73 -92.56
CA ALA A 118 17.75 -3.00 -91.95
C ALA A 118 18.63 -3.38 -90.75
N LYS A 119 19.94 -3.14 -90.84
CA LYS A 119 20.86 -3.31 -89.70
C LYS A 119 20.55 -2.34 -88.56
N ALA A 120 20.41 -1.04 -88.85
CA ALA A 120 20.11 -0.03 -87.84
C ALA A 120 18.75 -0.26 -87.15
N GLU A 121 17.74 -0.72 -87.89
CA GLU A 121 16.43 -1.12 -87.34
C GLU A 121 16.54 -2.36 -86.45
N THR A 122 17.32 -3.37 -86.87
CA THR A 122 17.61 -4.56 -86.06
C THR A 122 18.31 -4.19 -84.77
N ASP A 123 19.40 -3.41 -84.84
CA ASP A 123 20.16 -2.94 -83.69
C ASP A 123 19.29 -2.09 -82.74
N ALA A 124 18.48 -1.17 -83.27
CA ALA A 124 17.55 -0.36 -82.48
C ALA A 124 16.46 -1.23 -81.81
N SER A 125 15.93 -2.25 -82.48
CA SER A 125 14.95 -3.19 -81.92
C SER A 125 15.55 -4.02 -80.79
N ALA A 126 16.78 -4.51 -80.95
CA ALA A 126 17.51 -5.25 -79.94
C ALA A 126 17.83 -4.39 -78.70
N MET A 127 18.17 -3.12 -78.90
CA MET A 127 18.39 -2.19 -77.79
C MET A 127 17.09 -1.87 -77.04
N ARG A 128 15.95 -1.66 -77.74
CA ARG A 128 14.63 -1.47 -77.09
C ARG A 128 14.26 -2.70 -76.24
N ALA A 129 14.35 -3.90 -76.80
CA ALA A 129 14.06 -5.14 -76.07
C ALA A 129 14.92 -5.31 -74.80
N ARG A 130 16.21 -4.94 -74.85
CA ARG A 130 17.10 -4.95 -73.68
C ARG A 130 16.68 -3.92 -72.62
N TYR A 131 16.27 -2.71 -73.03
CA TYR A 131 15.78 -1.71 -72.08
C TYR A 131 14.44 -2.11 -71.46
N GLU A 132 13.53 -2.70 -72.23
CA GLU A 132 12.27 -3.25 -71.71
C GLU A 132 12.53 -4.39 -70.70
N GLN A 133 13.48 -5.28 -70.98
CA GLN A 133 13.91 -6.32 -70.03
C GLN A 133 14.47 -5.71 -68.73
N LEU A 134 15.38 -4.73 -68.84
CA LEU A 134 15.97 -4.05 -67.68
C LEU A 134 14.92 -3.28 -66.86
N LEU A 135 13.97 -2.61 -67.50
CA LEU A 135 12.88 -1.92 -66.80
C LEU A 135 11.98 -2.92 -66.04
N ASN A 136 11.64 -4.05 -66.67
CA ASN A 136 10.87 -5.12 -66.02
C ASN A 136 11.63 -5.73 -64.83
N GLU A 137 12.95 -5.92 -64.94
CA GLU A 137 13.80 -6.40 -63.84
C GLU A 137 13.85 -5.39 -62.68
N LEU A 138 14.02 -4.10 -62.98
CA LEU A 138 14.01 -3.04 -61.98
C LEU A 138 12.64 -2.90 -61.29
N ASP A 139 11.53 -3.02 -62.03
CA ASP A 139 10.18 -3.01 -61.46
C ASP A 139 9.89 -4.25 -60.60
N ALA A 140 10.39 -5.44 -61.00
CA ALA A 140 10.29 -6.65 -60.20
C ALA A 140 11.08 -6.51 -58.89
N ARG A 141 12.34 -6.09 -58.98
CA ARG A 141 13.21 -5.85 -57.82
C ARG A 141 12.67 -4.76 -56.90
N ARG A 142 12.08 -3.71 -57.45
CA ARG A 142 11.40 -2.67 -56.66
C ARG A 142 10.23 -3.26 -55.86
N LYS A 143 9.36 -4.06 -56.50
CA LYS A 143 8.23 -4.71 -55.82
C LYS A 143 8.67 -5.68 -54.74
N GLU A 144 9.76 -6.43 -54.97
CA GLU A 144 10.37 -7.32 -53.99
C GLU A 144 10.89 -6.52 -52.78
N MET A 145 11.70 -5.48 -52.99
CA MET A 145 12.18 -4.59 -51.92
C MET A 145 11.03 -3.90 -51.15
N GLU A 146 9.97 -3.48 -51.84
CA GLU A 146 8.77 -2.90 -51.20
C GLU A 146 8.01 -3.93 -50.35
N ALA A 147 7.92 -5.18 -50.80
CA ALA A 147 7.30 -6.28 -50.06
C ALA A 147 8.15 -6.71 -48.85
N GLU A 148 9.48 -6.80 -49.00
CA GLU A 148 10.41 -7.05 -47.90
C GLU A 148 10.34 -5.95 -46.85
N HIS A 149 10.44 -4.68 -47.28
CA HIS A 149 10.37 -3.54 -46.37
C HIS A 149 9.03 -3.48 -45.63
N ARG A 150 7.92 -3.73 -46.33
CA ARG A 150 6.59 -3.84 -45.72
C ARG A 150 6.54 -4.99 -44.70
N GLY A 151 7.06 -6.17 -45.04
CA GLY A 151 7.10 -7.31 -44.12
C GLY A 151 7.99 -7.06 -42.89
N VAL A 152 9.09 -6.32 -43.03
CA VAL A 152 9.93 -5.88 -41.91
C VAL A 152 9.18 -4.87 -41.03
N LEU A 153 8.48 -3.90 -41.62
CA LEU A 153 7.67 -2.94 -40.85
C LEU A 153 6.48 -3.60 -40.14
N GLU A 154 5.80 -4.55 -40.78
CA GLU A 154 4.69 -5.30 -40.17
C GLU A 154 5.20 -6.17 -39.00
N LYS A 155 6.35 -6.84 -39.15
CA LYS A 155 7.02 -7.56 -38.05
C LYS A 155 7.47 -6.64 -36.92
N ALA A 156 8.09 -5.50 -37.25
CA ALA A 156 8.55 -4.53 -36.25
C ALA A 156 7.39 -3.94 -35.45
N ARG A 157 6.27 -3.64 -36.10
CA ARG A 157 5.02 -3.22 -35.42
C ARG A 157 4.49 -4.33 -34.52
N ALA A 158 4.42 -5.56 -35.01
CA ALA A 158 3.96 -6.69 -34.20
C ALA A 158 4.83 -6.95 -32.95
N GLU A 159 6.16 -6.79 -33.05
CA GLU A 159 7.05 -6.88 -31.88
C GLU A 159 6.89 -5.69 -30.92
N VAL A 160 6.67 -4.47 -31.41
CA VAL A 160 6.39 -3.30 -30.56
C VAL A 160 5.09 -3.51 -29.78
N GLU A 161 3.99 -3.85 -30.45
CA GLU A 161 2.70 -4.14 -29.80
C GLU A 161 2.83 -5.30 -28.77
N ARG A 162 3.62 -6.34 -29.10
CA ARG A 162 3.90 -7.45 -28.18
C ARG A 162 4.68 -7.00 -26.94
N LEU A 163 5.70 -6.16 -27.13
CA LEU A 163 6.53 -5.63 -26.03
C LEU A 163 5.75 -4.63 -25.16
N ASP A 164 4.90 -3.80 -25.75
CA ASP A 164 4.04 -2.87 -25.02
C ASP A 164 3.00 -3.61 -24.19
N ALA A 165 2.33 -4.63 -24.76
CA ALA A 165 1.44 -5.51 -24.00
C ALA A 165 2.16 -6.28 -22.88
N GLU A 166 3.39 -6.76 -23.12
CA GLU A 166 4.23 -7.40 -22.11
C GLU A 166 4.71 -6.42 -21.02
N ALA A 167 4.88 -5.13 -21.35
CA ALA A 167 5.23 -4.07 -20.41
C ALA A 167 4.01 -3.62 -19.58
N GLU A 168 2.83 -3.53 -20.18
CA GLU A 168 1.55 -3.29 -19.47
C GLU A 168 1.22 -4.42 -18.51
N ALA A 169 1.29 -5.68 -18.96
CA ALA A 169 1.06 -6.84 -18.09
C ALA A 169 2.01 -6.84 -16.88
N ARG A 170 3.31 -6.52 -17.09
CA ARG A 170 4.28 -6.39 -15.98
C ARG A 170 4.00 -5.21 -15.06
N ARG A 171 3.56 -4.05 -15.58
CA ARG A 171 3.16 -2.91 -14.74
C ARG A 171 1.96 -3.28 -13.85
N ASN A 172 0.91 -3.84 -14.44
CA ASN A 172 -0.28 -4.28 -13.71
C ASN A 172 0.07 -5.32 -12.64
N GLN A 173 0.90 -6.32 -12.97
CA GLN A 173 1.34 -7.31 -11.98
C GLN A 173 2.13 -6.68 -10.82
N ILE A 174 3.04 -5.73 -11.11
CA ILE A 174 3.80 -5.02 -10.06
C ILE A 174 2.87 -4.14 -9.20
N GLU A 175 1.85 -3.53 -9.79
CA GLU A 175 0.84 -2.74 -9.08
C GLU A 175 -0.02 -3.64 -8.17
N GLU A 176 -0.52 -4.78 -8.67
CA GLU A 176 -1.25 -5.79 -7.88
C GLU A 176 -0.40 -6.34 -6.72
N ASP A 177 0.83 -6.79 -6.99
CA ASP A 177 1.75 -7.29 -5.97
C ASP A 177 2.09 -6.22 -4.92
N PHE A 178 2.24 -4.96 -5.34
CA PHE A 178 2.47 -3.83 -4.43
C PHE A 178 1.24 -3.51 -3.59
N GLU A 179 0.03 -3.51 -4.16
CA GLU A 179 -1.22 -3.32 -3.41
C GLU A 179 -1.41 -4.42 -2.36
N ILE A 180 -1.18 -5.69 -2.73
CA ILE A 180 -1.26 -6.84 -1.81
C ILE A 180 -0.22 -6.69 -0.68
N ALA A 181 1.04 -6.40 -1.01
CA ALA A 181 2.10 -6.22 -0.02
C ALA A 181 1.82 -5.04 0.94
N MET A 182 1.33 -3.92 0.40
CA MET A 182 0.98 -2.73 1.19
C MET A 182 -0.28 -2.94 2.04
N ALA A 183 -1.25 -3.71 1.55
CA ALA A 183 -2.41 -4.14 2.33
C ALA A 183 -1.98 -5.06 3.49
N SER A 184 -1.18 -6.10 3.24
CA SER A 184 -0.64 -6.98 4.30
C SER A 184 0.10 -6.17 5.36
N ARG A 185 1.07 -5.35 4.95
CA ARG A 185 1.84 -4.49 5.86
C ARG A 185 0.97 -3.52 6.65
N ARG A 186 -0.10 -2.96 6.06
CA ARG A 186 -1.06 -2.11 6.76
C ARG A 186 -1.84 -2.91 7.81
N THR A 187 -2.32 -4.11 7.47
CA THR A 187 -3.04 -4.97 8.43
C THR A 187 -2.15 -5.43 9.58
N GLU A 188 -0.90 -5.80 9.32
CA GLU A 188 0.09 -6.14 10.33
C GLU A 188 0.39 -4.96 11.25
N ALA A 189 0.63 -3.77 10.70
CA ALA A 189 0.89 -2.56 11.48
C ALA A 189 -0.32 -2.19 12.36
N MET A 190 -1.55 -2.29 11.83
CA MET A 190 -2.78 -2.09 12.62
C MET A 190 -2.92 -3.14 13.72
N ARG A 191 -2.55 -4.41 13.45
CA ARG A 191 -2.59 -5.49 14.45
C ARG A 191 -1.60 -5.23 15.58
N VAL A 192 -0.36 -4.84 15.27
CA VAL A 192 0.67 -4.51 16.26
C VAL A 192 0.27 -3.29 17.10
N LEU A 193 -0.30 -2.25 16.48
CA LEU A 193 -0.84 -1.09 17.23
C LEU A 193 -1.98 -1.50 18.17
N ALA A 194 -2.91 -2.34 17.70
CA ALA A 194 -4.00 -2.85 18.54
C ALA A 194 -3.50 -3.73 19.69
N GLU A 195 -2.49 -4.58 19.46
CA GLU A 195 -1.81 -5.38 20.49
C GLU A 195 -1.11 -4.50 21.53
N GLN A 196 -0.37 -3.46 21.09
CA GLN A 196 0.29 -2.49 21.96
C GLN A 196 -0.72 -1.68 22.79
N GLU A 197 -1.80 -1.21 22.18
CA GLU A 197 -2.88 -0.54 22.90
C GLU A 197 -3.55 -1.46 23.93
N ALA A 198 -3.84 -2.71 23.56
CA ALA A 198 -4.45 -3.68 24.46
C ALA A 198 -3.53 -4.03 25.63
N ALA A 199 -2.22 -4.22 25.39
CA ALA A 199 -1.22 -4.43 26.43
C ALA A 199 -1.11 -3.23 27.36
N SER A 200 -1.00 -2.01 26.81
CA SER A 200 -0.93 -0.76 27.58
C SER A 200 -2.19 -0.54 28.45
N LYS A 201 -3.38 -0.76 27.88
CA LYS A 201 -4.67 -0.71 28.61
C LYS A 201 -4.73 -1.78 29.72
N ALA A 202 -4.25 -2.99 29.46
CA ALA A 202 -4.20 -4.08 30.44
C ALA A 202 -3.23 -3.79 31.59
N GLU A 203 -2.03 -3.25 31.31
CA GLU A 203 -1.09 -2.82 32.35
C GLU A 203 -1.62 -1.63 33.16
N ALA A 204 -2.23 -0.63 32.51
CA ALA A 204 -2.85 0.49 33.21
C ALA A 204 -3.96 -0.01 34.15
N ALA A 205 -4.81 -0.93 33.69
CA ALA A 205 -5.82 -1.57 34.52
C ALA A 205 -5.23 -2.39 35.68
N ARG A 206 -4.08 -3.06 35.50
CA ARG A 206 -3.36 -3.73 36.60
C ARG A 206 -2.83 -2.73 37.63
N ARG A 207 -2.09 -1.71 37.20
CA ARG A 207 -1.55 -0.67 38.10
C ARG A 207 -2.65 0.05 38.88
N VAL A 208 -3.79 0.33 38.26
CA VAL A 208 -4.96 0.89 38.94
C VAL A 208 -5.52 -0.08 39.98
N ARG A 209 -5.67 -1.37 39.66
CA ARG A 209 -6.15 -2.39 40.62
C ARG A 209 -5.20 -2.55 41.81
N GLU A 210 -3.91 -2.73 41.53
CA GLU A 210 -2.86 -2.82 42.56
C GLU A 210 -2.86 -1.59 43.47
N ALA A 211 -2.93 -0.37 42.91
CA ALA A 211 -3.04 0.85 43.70
C ALA A 211 -4.36 0.96 44.49
N THR A 212 -5.49 0.46 43.97
CA THR A 212 -6.76 0.45 44.72
C THR A 212 -6.77 -0.58 45.85
N ASP A 213 -6.15 -1.75 45.64
CA ASP A 213 -6.01 -2.82 46.63
C ASP A 213 -5.04 -2.40 47.73
N ASP A 214 -3.92 -1.76 47.38
CA ASP A 214 -2.98 -1.16 48.33
C ASP A 214 -3.62 -0.02 49.12
N ALA A 215 -4.36 0.87 48.47
CA ALA A 215 -5.13 1.91 49.16
C ALA A 215 -6.24 1.32 50.05
N ALA A 216 -6.86 0.20 49.67
CA ALA A 216 -7.83 -0.50 50.51
C ALA A 216 -7.15 -1.14 51.73
N ARG A 217 -5.99 -1.76 51.56
CA ARG A 217 -5.15 -2.33 52.62
C ARG A 217 -4.67 -1.27 53.61
N ILE A 218 -4.08 -0.17 53.13
CA ILE A 218 -3.66 0.96 53.97
C ILE A 218 -4.85 1.55 54.74
N ARG A 219 -6.02 1.70 54.10
CA ARG A 219 -7.24 2.16 54.80
C ARG A 219 -7.70 1.15 55.85
N ALA A 220 -7.60 -0.15 55.60
CA ALA A 220 -7.94 -1.18 56.58
C ALA A 220 -6.98 -1.18 57.78
N GLU A 221 -5.66 -1.08 57.53
CA GLU A 221 -4.63 -0.95 58.56
C GLU A 221 -4.83 0.32 59.41
N VAL A 222 -5.07 1.47 58.77
CA VAL A 222 -5.36 2.74 59.46
C VAL A 222 -6.66 2.65 60.26
N LEU A 223 -7.71 2.01 59.75
CA LEU A 223 -8.94 1.78 60.50
C LEU A 223 -8.71 0.85 61.70
N GLU A 224 -7.89 -0.20 61.55
CA GLU A 224 -7.54 -1.10 62.64
C GLU A 224 -6.75 -0.35 63.74
N GLU A 225 -5.71 0.39 63.37
CA GLU A 225 -4.95 1.23 64.30
C GLU A 225 -5.80 2.34 64.93
N GLU A 226 -6.71 2.97 64.18
CA GLU A 226 -7.70 3.89 64.76
C GLU A 226 -8.59 3.20 65.78
N THR A 227 -9.07 1.97 65.52
CA THR A 227 -9.90 1.24 66.50
C THR A 227 -9.11 0.84 67.74
N LYS A 228 -7.86 0.41 67.60
CA LYS A 228 -6.94 0.14 68.73
C LYS A 228 -6.68 1.40 69.53
N ALA A 229 -6.33 2.51 68.89
CA ALA A 229 -6.08 3.79 69.54
C ALA A 229 -7.35 4.33 70.24
N LYS A 230 -8.53 4.24 69.61
CA LYS A 230 -9.81 4.60 70.23
C LYS A 230 -10.12 3.74 71.45
N ALA A 231 -9.91 2.41 71.37
CA ALA A 231 -10.09 1.50 72.49
C ALA A 231 -9.08 1.75 73.63
N GLU A 232 -7.83 2.09 73.32
CA GLU A 232 -6.83 2.44 74.33
C GLU A 232 -7.14 3.79 74.99
N ILE A 233 -7.55 4.80 74.23
CA ILE A 233 -8.02 6.10 74.75
C ILE A 233 -9.25 5.88 75.65
N GLU A 234 -10.21 5.06 75.24
CA GLU A 234 -11.38 4.73 76.05
C GLU A 234 -10.99 3.98 77.33
N LYS A 235 -10.07 3.01 77.26
CA LYS A 235 -9.52 2.31 78.41
C LYS A 235 -8.83 3.28 79.39
N ARG A 236 -7.89 4.13 78.91
CA ARG A 236 -7.21 5.14 79.73
C ARG A 236 -8.21 6.15 80.33
N ARG A 237 -9.24 6.55 79.58
CA ARG A 237 -10.33 7.41 80.08
C ARG A 237 -11.12 6.70 81.18
N ARG A 238 -11.44 5.42 81.01
CA ARG A 238 -12.14 4.61 81.99
C ARG A 238 -11.30 4.43 83.26
N GLU A 239 -10.04 4.05 83.15
CA GLU A 239 -9.09 3.95 84.26
C GLU A 239 -8.97 5.29 85.00
N SER A 240 -8.84 6.41 84.27
CA SER A 240 -8.79 7.76 84.86
C SER A 240 -10.09 8.15 85.59
N VAL A 241 -11.26 7.77 85.06
CA VAL A 241 -12.56 7.98 85.71
C VAL A 241 -12.73 7.06 86.92
N GLU A 242 -12.29 5.80 86.85
CA GLU A 242 -12.32 4.85 87.97
C GLU A 242 -11.39 5.32 89.10
N ASP A 243 -10.18 5.81 88.80
CA ASP A 243 -9.27 6.37 89.80
C ASP A 243 -9.75 7.71 90.37
N ALA A 244 -10.37 8.57 89.55
CA ALA A 244 -11.03 9.78 90.06
C ALA A 244 -12.21 9.44 90.98
N ASN A 245 -12.99 8.40 90.66
CA ASN A 245 -14.07 7.90 91.50
C ASN A 245 -13.55 7.27 92.79
N LYS A 246 -12.45 6.49 92.76
CA LYS A 246 -11.77 5.99 93.97
C LYS A 246 -11.33 7.14 94.86
N ARG A 247 -10.55 8.10 94.35
CA ARG A 247 -10.12 9.29 95.12
C ARG A 247 -11.29 10.06 95.73
N LYS A 248 -12.40 10.19 95.00
CA LYS A 248 -13.63 10.81 95.50
C LYS A 248 -14.27 9.96 96.61
N GLN A 249 -14.33 8.64 96.45
CA GLN A 249 -14.86 7.72 97.45
C GLN A 249 -14.01 7.72 98.72
N ASP A 250 -12.68 7.65 98.58
CA ASP A 250 -11.69 7.70 99.66
C ASP A 250 -11.83 9.02 100.45
N SER A 251 -11.91 10.15 99.73
CA SER A 251 -12.14 11.47 100.32
C SER A 251 -13.51 11.58 101.02
N ILE A 252 -14.57 10.96 100.49
CA ILE A 252 -15.88 10.89 101.15
C ILE A 252 -15.79 10.02 102.42
N THR A 253 -15.09 8.88 102.39
CA THR A 253 -14.90 8.05 103.59
C THR A 253 -14.06 8.75 104.66
N GLU A 254 -13.02 9.50 104.28
CA GLU A 254 -12.24 10.29 105.22
C GLU A 254 -13.05 11.46 105.81
N ALA A 255 -13.84 12.16 104.99
CA ALA A 255 -14.75 13.21 105.46
C ALA A 255 -15.81 12.65 106.42
N ASN A 256 -16.37 11.47 106.12
CA ASN A 256 -17.33 10.78 106.99
C ASN A 256 -16.68 10.28 108.28
N ALA A 257 -15.43 9.80 108.25
CA ALA A 257 -14.68 9.42 109.45
C ALA A 257 -14.46 10.63 110.38
N ARG A 258 -14.01 11.77 109.82
CA ARG A 258 -13.86 13.02 110.59
C ARG A 258 -15.19 13.54 111.15
N LEU A 259 -16.30 13.36 110.43
CA LEU A 259 -17.65 13.68 110.93
C LEU A 259 -18.08 12.74 112.07
N ALA A 260 -17.76 11.45 111.99
CA ALA A 260 -18.04 10.49 113.06
C ALA A 260 -17.22 10.80 114.32
N GLU A 261 -15.92 11.06 114.18
CA GLU A 261 -15.05 11.48 115.30
C GLU A 261 -15.56 12.77 115.97
N ALA A 262 -15.95 13.78 115.18
CA ALA A 262 -16.53 15.02 115.70
C ALA A 262 -17.88 14.80 116.39
N ALA A 263 -18.72 13.88 115.88
CA ALA A 263 -19.98 13.51 116.51
C ALA A 263 -19.75 12.78 117.84
N ASP A 264 -18.82 11.84 117.89
CA ASP A 264 -18.47 11.09 119.12
C ASP A 264 -17.83 11.99 120.19
N GLU A 265 -16.98 12.94 119.80
CA GLU A 265 -16.52 13.98 120.73
C GLU A 265 -17.69 14.85 121.26
N SER A 266 -18.65 15.21 120.40
CA SER A 266 -19.81 16.00 120.83
C SER A 266 -20.67 15.22 121.83
N HIS A 267 -20.90 13.93 121.58
CA HIS A 267 -21.62 13.03 122.48
C HIS A 267 -20.87 12.82 123.80
N ARG A 268 -19.54 12.69 123.77
CA ARG A 268 -18.71 12.62 124.99
C ARG A 268 -18.87 13.88 125.85
N ARG A 269 -18.72 15.08 125.26
CA ARG A 269 -18.89 16.36 125.98
C ARG A 269 -20.29 16.52 126.57
N VAL A 270 -21.35 16.07 125.87
CA VAL A 270 -22.73 16.11 126.39
C VAL A 270 -22.93 15.15 127.56
N ARG A 271 -22.38 13.92 127.50
CA ARG A 271 -22.45 12.97 128.63
C ARG A 271 -21.76 13.52 129.87
N GLU A 272 -20.51 13.98 129.72
CA GLU A 272 -19.72 14.57 130.82
C GLU A 272 -20.44 15.75 131.50
N ALA A 273 -21.03 16.66 130.71
CA ALA A 273 -21.81 17.78 131.23
C ALA A 273 -23.11 17.34 131.95
N THR A 274 -23.76 16.27 131.47
CA THR A 274 -24.97 15.72 132.09
C THR A 274 -24.65 15.06 133.43
N GLU A 275 -23.53 14.34 133.52
CA GLU A 275 -23.04 13.74 134.76
C GLU A 275 -22.65 14.79 135.81
N GLU A 276 -21.95 15.86 135.41
CA GLU A 276 -21.67 17.00 136.30
C GLU A 276 -22.96 17.64 136.85
N SER A 277 -23.97 17.84 136.00
CA SER A 277 -25.26 18.43 136.41
C SER A 277 -25.96 17.56 137.46
N ASN A 278 -26.04 16.25 137.23
CA ASN A 278 -26.65 15.31 138.17
C ASN A 278 -25.91 15.24 139.52
N ARG A 279 -24.56 15.32 139.52
CA ARG A 279 -23.79 15.40 140.78
C ARG A 279 -24.12 16.66 141.59
N ARG A 280 -24.29 17.82 140.95
CA ARG A 280 -24.65 19.08 141.62
C ARG A 280 -26.08 19.07 142.17
N ILE A 281 -27.03 18.46 141.46
CA ILE A 281 -28.42 18.31 141.92
C ILE A 281 -28.50 17.43 143.18
N ASN A 282 -27.81 16.29 143.20
CA ASN A 282 -27.83 15.39 144.36
C ASN A 282 -27.22 16.04 145.62
N GLN A 283 -26.08 16.74 145.48
CA GLN A 283 -25.47 17.49 146.59
C GLN A 283 -26.36 18.63 147.11
N ALA A 284 -27.19 19.24 146.25
CA ALA A 284 -28.17 20.24 146.67
C ALA A 284 -29.34 19.61 147.44
N ALA A 285 -29.82 18.44 147.01
CA ALA A 285 -30.90 17.72 147.69
C ALA A 285 -30.51 17.28 149.12
N GLU A 286 -29.30 16.74 149.30
CA GLU A 286 -28.76 16.35 150.63
C GLU A 286 -28.68 17.55 151.60
N ARG A 287 -28.26 18.72 151.11
CA ARG A 287 -28.19 19.94 151.93
C ARG A 287 -29.57 20.45 152.37
N VAL A 288 -30.62 20.26 151.56
CA VAL A 288 -32.01 20.61 151.92
C VAL A 288 -32.59 19.64 152.95
N GLU A 289 -32.25 18.35 152.88
CA GLU A 289 -32.57 17.32 153.89
C GLU A 289 -32.03 17.69 155.28
N VAL A 290 -30.74 18.07 155.35
CA VAL A 290 -30.09 18.48 156.62
C VAL A 290 -30.77 19.71 157.23
N LEU A 291 -31.08 20.73 156.42
CA LEU A 291 -31.76 21.95 156.88
C LEU A 291 -33.19 21.68 157.39
N ARG A 292 -33.91 20.70 156.83
CA ARG A 292 -35.24 20.29 157.33
C ARG A 292 -35.17 19.66 158.72
N LYS A 293 -34.17 18.82 158.99
CA LYS A 293 -33.97 18.18 160.31
C LYS A 293 -33.64 19.21 161.40
N VAL A 294 -32.79 20.21 161.10
CA VAL A 294 -32.48 21.32 162.03
C VAL A 294 -33.72 22.16 162.33
N ARG A 295 -34.55 22.46 161.31
CA ARG A 295 -35.81 23.21 161.49
C ARG A 295 -36.84 22.47 162.36
N ALA A 296 -36.91 21.14 162.27
CA ALA A 296 -37.82 20.34 163.12
C ALA A 296 -37.41 20.39 164.60
N SER A 297 -36.11 20.22 164.89
CA SER A 297 -35.54 20.32 166.24
C SER A 297 -35.86 21.68 166.90
N LEU A 298 -35.64 22.78 166.17
CA LEU A 298 -35.86 24.14 166.68
C LEU A 298 -37.36 24.43 166.93
N ALA A 299 -38.25 23.86 166.11
CA ALA A 299 -39.71 24.01 166.25
C ALA A 299 -40.29 23.23 167.44
N GLU A 300 -39.57 22.24 168.00
CA GLU A 300 -39.93 21.53 169.23
C GLU A 300 -39.54 22.38 170.46
N GLN A 301 -38.32 22.93 170.45
CA GLN A 301 -37.78 23.75 171.55
C GLN A 301 -38.58 25.04 171.78
N VAL A 302 -39.09 25.68 170.72
CA VAL A 302 -39.95 26.88 170.82
C VAL A 302 -41.36 26.56 171.34
N ARG A 303 -41.85 25.32 171.18
CA ARG A 303 -43.14 24.89 171.77
C ARG A 303 -43.03 24.68 173.28
N ALA A 304 -41.94 24.07 173.76
CA ALA A 304 -41.73 23.85 175.19
C ALA A 304 -41.65 25.16 175.99
N ALA A 305 -40.87 26.15 175.52
CA ALA A 305 -40.71 27.43 176.22
C ALA A 305 -41.99 28.29 176.24
N ARG A 306 -42.92 28.10 175.28
CA ARG A 306 -44.21 28.80 175.26
C ARG A 306 -45.21 28.30 176.31
N VAL A 307 -45.11 27.03 176.74
CA VAL A 307 -45.97 26.50 177.81
C VAL A 307 -45.57 27.04 179.18
N SER A 308 -44.27 27.17 179.46
CA SER A 308 -43.78 27.78 180.71
C SER A 308 -44.12 29.27 180.88
N LEU A 309 -44.52 29.96 179.80
CA LEU A 309 -44.97 31.36 179.84
C LEU A 309 -46.50 31.52 179.85
N SER A 310 -47.28 30.43 179.79
CA SER A 310 -48.74 30.49 179.76
C SER A 310 -49.44 30.40 181.12
N GLU A 311 -48.74 30.16 182.23
CA GLU A 311 -49.36 30.02 183.57
C GLU A 311 -49.02 31.13 184.58
N ALA A 312 -48.06 32.02 184.29
CA ALA A 312 -47.64 33.09 185.21
C ALA A 312 -47.50 34.48 184.55
N SER A 313 -48.17 34.72 183.43
CA SER A 313 -48.58 36.08 183.05
C SER A 313 -50.09 36.21 183.20
N THR A 314 -50.54 36.83 184.30
CA THR A 314 -51.94 37.23 184.46
C THR A 314 -52.29 38.22 183.36
N VAL A 315 -53.16 37.78 182.46
CA VAL A 315 -53.27 38.28 181.08
C VAL A 315 -54.00 39.62 180.98
N LEU A 316 -53.34 40.62 180.39
CA LEU A 316 -53.85 41.72 179.53
C LEU A 316 -52.66 42.66 179.24
N GLY A 317 -52.21 42.84 178.00
CA GLY A 317 -52.62 43.97 177.13
C GLY A 317 -51.58 45.12 177.23
N GLU A 318 -51.16 45.85 176.19
CA GLU A 318 -51.51 45.85 174.76
C GLU A 318 -50.42 46.62 173.95
N ALA A 319 -50.36 46.44 172.63
CA ALA A 319 -49.80 47.34 171.58
C ALA A 319 -48.38 47.98 171.65
N GLY A 320 -47.63 47.96 170.52
CA GLY A 320 -46.62 48.99 170.19
C GLY A 320 -45.39 48.54 169.37
N PRO A 321 -44.95 49.21 168.25
CA PRO A 321 -44.20 48.51 167.18
C PRO A 321 -42.95 49.23 166.53
N ILE A 322 -42.41 48.59 165.48
CA ILE A 322 -41.60 49.08 164.31
C ILE A 322 -40.05 49.31 164.41
N SER A 323 -39.30 48.67 163.49
CA SER A 323 -38.24 49.23 162.57
C SER A 323 -36.78 48.71 162.56
N GLU A 324 -36.28 48.54 161.31
CA GLU A 324 -34.94 48.64 160.68
C GLU A 324 -33.56 48.08 161.20
N LYS A 325 -32.85 47.46 160.23
CA LYS A 325 -31.41 47.48 159.81
C LYS A 325 -30.22 47.47 160.81
N ALA A 326 -29.27 46.57 160.53
CA ALA A 326 -27.80 46.66 160.72
C ALA A 326 -27.13 45.41 160.06
N ALA A 327 -25.83 45.30 159.71
CA ALA A 327 -24.75 46.27 159.41
C ALA A 327 -23.51 45.52 158.84
N GLU A 328 -22.51 46.31 158.41
CA GLU A 328 -21.17 45.99 157.86
C GLU A 328 -20.19 45.35 158.90
N ILE A 329 -18.95 44.84 158.64
CA ILE A 329 -18.00 44.79 157.49
C ILE A 329 -17.07 43.54 157.68
N MET A 330 -16.24 42.98 156.78
CA MET A 330 -14.98 43.48 156.15
C MET A 330 -14.42 42.52 155.05
N SER A 331 -13.09 42.56 154.78
CA SER A 331 -12.28 41.83 153.76
C SER A 331 -11.06 41.12 154.44
N PRO A 332 -10.04 40.53 153.74
CA PRO A 332 -9.80 40.36 152.29
C PRO A 332 -9.22 39.00 151.79
N ASP A 333 -9.10 38.93 150.45
CA ASP A 333 -7.98 38.38 149.64
C ASP A 333 -8.07 37.01 148.89
N SER A 334 -7.53 37.04 147.66
CA SER A 334 -7.06 35.97 146.76
C SER A 334 -8.00 35.02 145.94
N GLN A 335 -7.96 35.27 144.61
CA GLN A 335 -7.84 34.34 143.46
C GLN A 335 -9.05 33.60 142.81
N ALA A 336 -9.05 33.72 141.46
CA ALA A 336 -9.33 32.70 140.40
C ALA A 336 -10.63 32.76 139.53
N THR A 337 -10.39 32.96 138.22
CA THR A 337 -11.18 32.52 137.01
C THR A 337 -12.63 33.02 136.80
N VAL A 338 -13.06 33.70 135.74
CA VAL A 338 -12.84 33.67 134.25
C VAL A 338 -13.84 32.78 133.46
N ARG A 339 -14.81 33.42 132.78
CA ARG A 339 -15.44 33.04 131.49
C ARG A 339 -15.88 34.35 130.77
N ILE A 340 -15.24 34.75 129.67
CA ILE A 340 -15.62 34.50 128.26
C ILE A 340 -16.99 35.07 127.83
N SER A 341 -16.99 36.16 127.06
CA SER A 341 -17.57 36.15 125.70
C SER A 341 -17.16 37.37 124.82
N LYS A 342 -16.80 37.04 123.57
CA LYS A 342 -16.81 37.81 122.29
C LYS A 342 -16.24 39.25 122.17
N ALA A 343 -15.31 39.37 121.21
CA ALA A 343 -15.18 40.38 120.13
C ALA A 343 -13.90 41.25 120.07
N SER A 344 -13.11 41.03 118.99
CA SER A 344 -12.43 42.04 118.15
C SER A 344 -11.08 42.71 118.54
N VAL A 345 -9.98 42.29 117.85
CA VAL A 345 -8.85 43.14 117.31
C VAL A 345 -7.83 43.69 118.36
N PRO A 346 -6.55 44.13 118.09
CA PRO A 346 -5.72 44.28 116.85
C PRO A 346 -4.23 43.74 116.83
N ALA A 347 -3.66 43.74 115.60
CA ALA A 347 -2.30 44.16 115.14
C ALA A 347 -0.93 43.66 115.71
N ALA A 348 -0.09 43.14 114.78
CA ALA A 348 1.31 43.57 114.59
C ALA A 348 1.80 43.29 113.13
N LYS A 349 2.67 44.16 112.58
CA LYS A 349 3.39 44.09 111.28
C LYS A 349 4.90 43.79 111.55
N PRO A 350 5.84 43.62 110.56
CA PRO A 350 5.77 43.90 109.11
C PRO A 350 6.35 42.81 108.15
N ALA A 351 6.42 43.19 106.86
CA ALA A 351 7.03 42.54 105.67
C ALA A 351 8.58 42.38 105.77
N PRO A 352 9.39 41.92 104.75
CA PRO A 352 9.14 42.02 103.29
C PRO A 352 9.75 40.98 102.29
N LYS A 353 9.36 41.16 101.01
CA LYS A 353 10.12 41.12 99.72
C LYS A 353 9.61 40.18 98.58
N PRO A 354 9.82 40.57 97.29
CA PRO A 354 9.29 39.88 96.09
C PRO A 354 10.40 39.34 95.14
N ALA A 355 10.03 38.64 94.04
CA ALA A 355 10.72 38.67 92.72
C ALA A 355 10.01 37.81 91.64
N GLY A 356 10.26 38.10 90.35
CA GLY A 356 10.00 37.20 89.19
C GLY A 356 8.61 37.37 88.53
N ALA A 357 8.35 38.33 87.64
CA ALA A 357 8.98 38.67 86.34
C ALA A 357 8.58 37.72 85.19
N ALA A 358 8.32 38.27 83.99
CA ALA A 358 7.60 37.60 82.90
C ALA A 358 8.27 37.77 81.53
N LYS A 359 8.05 36.78 80.63
CA LYS A 359 8.33 36.82 79.16
C LYS A 359 9.83 36.95 78.79
N PRO A 360 10.27 36.82 77.50
CA PRO A 360 9.50 36.91 76.23
C PRO A 360 9.87 35.88 75.12
N THR A 361 9.36 36.14 73.90
CA THR A 361 9.80 35.66 72.56
C THR A 361 9.80 34.15 72.27
N GLY A 362 9.61 33.69 71.03
CA GLY A 362 9.39 34.40 69.77
C GLY A 362 10.47 34.09 68.72
N GLU A 363 10.33 32.94 68.07
CA GLU A 363 10.87 32.54 66.75
C GLU A 363 9.89 31.53 66.13
#